data_AF-A0A2V6C4P2-F1
#
_entry.id   AF-A0A2V6C4P2-F1
#
_cell.length_a   1.000
_cell.length_b   1.000
_cell.length_c   1.000
_cell.angle_alpha   90.00
_cell.angle_beta   90.00
_cell.angle_gamma   90.00
#
_symmetry.space_group_name_H-M   'P 1'
#
loop_
_entity.id
_entity.type
_entity.pdbx_description
1 polymer ?
#
loop_
_entity_poly.entity_id
_entity_poly.type
_entity_poly.pdbx_seq_one_letter_code
_entity_poly.pdbx_strand_id
1 'polypeptide(L)'
;MKPARLQNQGFTLIEMMLAVSIGSLMLAATVAASICLQRSFSAVDNYFASHVQQVRIIDYLSRDVKRSYIVTTSTDRQTVTCIIPNYLVDNGSNQPTRATPTLSLVGNKVVANYQASTVNNVTTTQGSTSVSCPGLGLVSSHFSNANVGQSVVGTGIPAGTTIQNVSNCLLGSCSQATMSQAATSSNGNTTLTIGALTNVVYSVVNQSIQRRENGGITNIAASADNLIPVTSDIELLNTEFTQSTVTFLPRFARGGQSFLNNERAGTTIFSLTYLRNRRRGDG
;
A
#
# COMPACT_ATOMS: atom_id res chain seq x y z
N MET A 1 30.61 -70.30 55.58
CA MET A 1 30.15 -69.10 54.85
C MET A 1 28.68 -68.86 55.21
N LYS A 2 28.37 -67.74 55.88
CA LYS A 2 27.00 -67.35 56.25
C LYS A 2 26.35 -66.70 55.02
N PRO A 3 25.19 -67.17 54.52
CA PRO A 3 24.48 -66.48 53.46
C PRO A 3 23.87 -65.20 54.06
N ALA A 4 24.25 -64.04 53.52
CA ALA A 4 23.58 -62.79 53.82
C ALA A 4 22.16 -62.87 53.25
N ARG A 5 21.14 -63.00 54.11
CA ARG A 5 19.75 -62.85 53.70
C ARG A 5 19.53 -61.39 53.35
N LEU A 6 19.44 -61.08 52.06
CA LEU A 6 18.82 -59.85 51.60
C LEU A 6 17.37 -59.88 52.09
N GLN A 7 17.05 -58.96 53.00
CA GLN A 7 15.69 -58.77 53.49
C GLN A 7 14.81 -58.33 52.31
N ASN A 8 14.01 -59.24 51.78
CA ASN A 8 12.91 -58.92 50.87
C ASN A 8 11.83 -58.19 51.69
N GLN A 9 11.98 -56.87 51.83
CA GLN A 9 10.93 -56.00 52.35
C GLN A 9 10.04 -55.58 51.18
N GLY A 10 8.79 -56.04 51.18
CA GLY A 10 7.75 -55.53 50.29
C GLY A 10 7.34 -54.12 50.74
N PHE A 11 7.12 -53.22 49.79
CA PHE A 11 6.65 -51.87 50.08
C PHE A 11 5.31 -51.89 50.82
N THR A 12 5.18 -51.00 51.81
CA THR A 12 3.92 -50.83 52.53
C THR A 12 2.88 -50.14 51.64
N LEU A 13 1.60 -50.40 51.88
CA LEU A 13 0.50 -49.81 51.11
C LEU A 13 0.52 -48.27 51.14
N ILE A 14 0.98 -47.69 52.26
CA ILE A 14 1.17 -46.24 52.43
C ILE A 14 2.28 -45.71 51.52
N GLU A 15 3.42 -46.41 51.41
CA GLU A 15 4.52 -46.00 50.51
C GLU A 15 4.11 -46.06 49.04
N MET A 16 3.34 -47.08 48.64
CA MET A 16 2.73 -47.16 47.30
C MET A 16 1.77 -46.00 47.03
N MET A 17 0.88 -45.66 47.98
CA MET A 17 -0.05 -44.53 47.82
C MET A 17 0.68 -43.19 47.76
N LEU A 18 1.74 -43.02 48.55
CA LEU A 18 2.54 -41.79 48.53
C LEU A 18 3.32 -41.66 47.22
N ALA A 19 3.92 -42.74 46.73
CA ALA A 19 4.62 -42.74 45.43
C ALA A 19 3.67 -42.44 44.26
N VAL A 20 2.48 -43.04 44.24
CA VAL A 20 1.47 -42.79 43.18
C VAL A 20 0.94 -41.36 43.24
N SER A 21 0.69 -40.82 44.44
CA SER A 21 0.20 -39.43 44.58
C SER A 21 1.23 -38.41 44.06
N ILE A 22 2.51 -38.54 44.45
CA ILE A 22 3.60 -37.70 43.95
C ILE A 22 3.78 -37.86 42.44
N GLY A 23 3.75 -39.10 41.93
CA GLY A 23 3.86 -39.38 40.51
C GLY A 23 2.73 -38.76 39.68
N SER A 24 1.49 -38.81 40.18
CA SER A 24 0.33 -38.19 39.52
C SER A 24 0.40 -36.67 39.48
N LEU A 25 0.89 -36.03 40.55
CA LEU A 25 1.12 -34.59 40.60
C LEU A 25 2.22 -34.16 39.62
N MET A 26 3.33 -34.91 39.53
CA MET A 26 4.37 -34.64 38.55
C MET A 26 3.86 -34.80 37.10
N LEU A 27 3.05 -35.83 36.83
CA LEU A 27 2.46 -36.02 35.51
C LEU A 27 1.48 -34.88 35.16
N ALA A 28 0.65 -34.46 36.13
CA ALA A 28 -0.25 -33.33 35.94
C ALA A 28 0.52 -32.02 35.64
N ALA A 29 1.60 -31.77 36.39
CA ALA A 29 2.45 -30.59 36.18
C ALA A 29 3.14 -30.61 34.80
N THR A 30 3.66 -31.74 34.36
CA THR A 30 4.31 -31.88 33.04
C THR A 30 3.33 -31.73 31.89
N VAL A 31 2.11 -32.28 31.99
CA VAL A 31 1.05 -32.08 30.99
C VAL A 31 0.62 -30.62 30.93
N ALA A 32 0.41 -29.98 32.07
CA ALA A 32 0.08 -28.55 32.13
C ALA A 32 1.19 -27.69 31.49
N ALA A 33 2.45 -27.96 31.82
CA ALA A 33 3.59 -27.28 31.22
C ALA A 33 3.66 -27.51 29.70
N SER A 34 3.41 -28.73 29.22
CA SER A 34 3.40 -29.07 27.80
C SER A 34 2.31 -28.30 27.04
N ILE A 35 1.09 -28.20 27.58
CA ILE A 35 0.00 -27.44 26.97
C ILE A 35 0.34 -25.94 26.92
N CYS A 36 0.92 -25.39 27.99
CA CYS A 36 1.37 -24.00 28.02
C CYS A 36 2.44 -23.73 26.95
N LEU A 37 3.43 -24.63 26.79
CA LEU A 37 4.47 -24.50 25.77
C LEU A 37 3.91 -24.59 24.36
N GLN A 38 3.00 -25.55 24.10
CA GLN A 38 2.35 -25.68 22.78
C GLN A 38 1.58 -24.41 22.40
N ARG A 39 0.86 -23.82 23.36
CA ARG A 39 0.17 -22.54 23.14
C ARG A 39 1.15 -21.40 22.89
N SER A 40 2.27 -21.37 23.61
CA SER A 40 3.31 -20.36 23.42
C SER A 40 3.93 -20.44 22.02
N PHE A 41 4.31 -21.64 21.56
CA PHE A 41 4.87 -21.81 20.22
C PHE A 41 3.86 -21.45 19.11
N SER A 42 2.60 -21.87 19.27
CA SER A 42 1.55 -21.48 18.33
C SER A 42 1.34 -19.96 18.28
N ALA A 43 1.41 -19.27 19.42
CA ALA A 43 1.31 -17.81 19.44
C ALA A 43 2.49 -17.14 18.71
N VAL A 44 3.70 -17.64 18.90
CA VAL A 44 4.93 -17.16 18.24
C VAL A 44 4.86 -17.37 16.72
N ASP A 45 4.45 -18.55 16.25
CA ASP A 45 4.31 -18.82 14.81
C ASP A 45 3.29 -17.88 14.15
N ASN A 46 2.16 -17.65 14.81
CA ASN A 46 1.14 -16.72 14.34
C ASN A 46 1.65 -15.28 14.33
N TYR A 47 2.43 -14.86 15.34
CA TYR A 47 3.04 -13.53 15.37
C TYR A 47 3.99 -13.32 14.18
N PHE A 48 4.88 -14.27 13.91
CA PHE A 48 5.80 -14.17 12.77
C PHE A 48 5.06 -14.18 11.43
N ALA A 49 4.01 -15.01 11.28
CA ALA A 49 3.19 -15.02 10.08
C ALA A 49 2.55 -13.65 9.81
N SER A 50 2.01 -12.99 10.85
CA SER A 50 1.46 -11.64 10.75
C SER A 50 2.54 -10.59 10.47
N HIS A 51 3.69 -10.68 11.13
CA HIS A 51 4.78 -9.73 10.96
C HIS A 51 5.38 -9.76 9.54
N VAL A 52 5.57 -10.94 8.95
CA VAL A 52 6.04 -11.08 7.57
C VAL A 52 5.05 -10.47 6.58
N GLN A 53 3.73 -10.60 6.83
CA GLN A 53 2.71 -9.96 6.00
C GLN A 53 2.76 -8.43 6.10
N GLN A 54 3.02 -7.88 7.29
CA GLN A 54 3.20 -6.42 7.50
C GLN A 54 4.35 -5.87 6.66
N VAL A 55 5.52 -6.48 6.78
CA VAL A 55 6.73 -6.06 6.05
C VAL A 55 6.48 -6.13 4.55
N ARG A 56 5.81 -7.19 4.07
CA ARG A 56 5.46 -7.36 2.66
C ARG A 56 4.59 -6.21 2.14
N ILE A 57 3.52 -5.82 2.85
CA ILE A 57 2.66 -4.72 2.41
C ILE A 57 3.44 -3.42 2.32
N ILE A 58 4.24 -3.11 3.35
CA ILE A 58 5.03 -1.89 3.39
C ILE A 58 6.05 -1.86 2.26
N ASP A 59 6.68 -3.00 1.95
CA ASP A 59 7.60 -3.09 0.82
C ASP A 59 6.87 -2.84 -0.51
N TYR A 60 5.75 -3.52 -0.77
CA TYR A 60 4.96 -3.30 -1.98
C TYR A 60 4.50 -1.85 -2.12
N LEU A 61 3.90 -1.30 -1.06
CA LEU A 61 3.39 0.06 -1.05
C LEU A 61 4.53 1.06 -1.24
N SER A 62 5.65 0.90 -0.51
CA SER A 62 6.79 1.80 -0.64
C SER A 62 7.42 1.72 -2.04
N ARG A 63 7.49 0.53 -2.63
CA ARG A 63 8.00 0.32 -3.99
C ARG A 63 7.13 1.06 -5.00
N ASP A 64 5.82 0.95 -4.86
CA ASP A 64 4.88 1.52 -5.81
C ASP A 64 4.76 3.05 -5.61
N VAL A 65 4.81 3.57 -4.38
CA VAL A 65 4.94 5.00 -4.07
C VAL A 65 6.23 5.59 -4.66
N LYS A 66 7.38 4.93 -4.48
CA LYS A 66 8.66 5.40 -5.04
C LYS A 66 8.60 5.55 -6.56
N ARG A 67 7.87 4.67 -7.23
CA ARG A 67 7.70 4.66 -8.69
C ARG A 67 6.57 5.56 -9.18
N SER A 68 5.72 6.04 -8.28
CA SER A 68 4.52 6.77 -8.65
C SER A 68 4.82 8.22 -9.06
N TYR A 69 4.00 8.76 -9.96
CA TYR A 69 3.96 10.20 -10.25
C TYR A 69 3.10 10.96 -9.24
N ILE A 70 2.00 10.35 -8.81
CA ILE A 70 1.03 10.91 -7.89
C ILE A 70 0.47 9.77 -7.05
N VAL A 71 0.49 9.97 -5.74
CA VAL A 71 -0.19 9.10 -4.78
C VAL A 71 -1.32 9.88 -4.15
N THR A 72 -2.51 9.30 -4.15
CA THR A 72 -3.68 9.86 -3.47
C THR A 72 -4.22 8.86 -2.47
N THR A 73 -4.73 9.36 -1.36
CA THR A 73 -5.37 8.57 -0.31
C THR A 73 -6.84 8.96 -0.22
N SER A 74 -7.72 7.99 -0.02
CA SER A 74 -9.14 8.26 0.20
C SER A 74 -9.37 8.91 1.56
N THR A 75 -10.47 9.66 1.67
CA THR A 75 -10.90 10.32 2.92
C THR A 75 -11.23 9.31 4.02
N ASP A 76 -11.70 8.11 3.65
CA ASP A 76 -11.96 7.00 4.56
C ASP A 76 -10.68 6.29 5.05
N ARG A 77 -9.50 6.67 4.53
CA ARG A 77 -8.19 6.11 4.86
C ARG A 77 -8.03 4.60 4.60
N GLN A 78 -8.95 4.01 3.84
CA GLN A 78 -8.91 2.58 3.51
C GLN A 78 -8.32 2.29 2.15
N THR A 79 -8.14 3.32 1.31
CA THR A 79 -7.67 3.18 -0.06
C THR A 79 -6.48 4.10 -0.34
N VAL A 80 -5.39 3.53 -0.86
CA VAL A 80 -4.26 4.27 -1.43
C VAL A 80 -4.21 4.01 -2.92
N THR A 81 -4.22 5.07 -3.71
CA THR A 81 -4.10 5.01 -5.16
C THR A 81 -2.72 5.53 -5.56
N CYS A 82 -1.91 4.66 -6.18
CA CYS A 82 -0.61 5.00 -6.73
C CYS A 82 -0.69 4.97 -8.25
N ILE A 83 -0.36 6.08 -8.90
CA ILE A 83 -0.31 6.15 -10.36
C ILE A 83 1.13 5.97 -10.79
N ILE A 84 1.42 4.90 -11.51
CA ILE A 84 2.78 4.51 -11.90
C ILE A 84 2.92 4.66 -13.42
N PRO A 85 4.08 5.11 -13.94
CA PRO A 85 4.36 5.06 -15.37
C PRO A 85 4.29 3.63 -15.92
N ASN A 86 3.83 3.50 -17.16
CA ASN A 86 4.05 2.28 -17.90
C ASN A 86 5.53 2.20 -18.33
N TYR A 87 6.26 1.24 -17.77
CA TYR A 87 7.66 1.00 -18.11
C TYR A 87 7.84 0.19 -19.39
N LEU A 88 6.74 -0.28 -19.98
CA LEU A 88 6.71 -1.14 -21.13
C LEU A 88 5.99 -0.42 -22.27
N VAL A 89 6.71 -0.15 -23.35
CA VAL A 89 6.16 0.43 -24.57
C VAL A 89 6.03 -0.65 -25.62
N ASP A 90 4.85 -0.69 -26.23
CA ASP A 90 4.64 -1.48 -27.43
C ASP A 90 5.18 -0.71 -28.63
N ASN A 91 6.29 -1.19 -29.20
CA ASN A 91 6.90 -0.58 -30.39
C ASN A 91 6.36 -1.21 -31.69
N GLY A 92 5.15 -1.79 -31.66
CA GLY A 92 4.57 -2.50 -32.80
C GLY A 92 5.25 -3.85 -33.08
N SER A 93 6.10 -4.29 -32.16
CA SER A 93 6.65 -5.64 -32.10
C SER A 93 5.89 -6.30 -30.96
N ASN A 94 5.29 -7.49 -31.16
CA ASN A 94 4.50 -8.24 -30.15
C ASN A 94 5.23 -8.55 -28.82
N GLN A 95 6.39 -7.95 -28.58
CA GLN A 95 7.17 -7.96 -27.37
C GLN A 95 7.35 -6.51 -26.87
N PRO A 96 6.74 -6.14 -25.73
CA PRO A 96 6.92 -4.82 -25.16
C PRO A 96 8.39 -4.57 -24.79
N THR A 97 8.91 -3.41 -25.16
CA THR A 97 10.27 -2.99 -24.83
C THR A 97 10.27 -2.03 -23.65
N ARG A 98 11.40 -1.92 -22.96
CA ARG A 98 11.51 -1.04 -21.79
C ARG A 98 11.52 0.42 -22.23
N ALA A 99 10.60 1.21 -21.70
CA ALA A 99 10.55 2.65 -21.92
C ALA A 99 11.84 3.32 -21.41
N THR A 100 12.54 4.03 -22.29
CA THR A 100 13.64 4.91 -21.92
C THR A 100 13.06 6.17 -21.26
N PRO A 101 13.51 6.52 -20.03
CA PRO A 101 13.03 7.74 -19.40
C PRO A 101 13.61 8.97 -20.11
N THR A 102 12.77 9.97 -20.34
CA THR A 102 13.19 11.33 -20.60
C THR A 102 13.30 12.07 -19.27
N LEU A 103 14.39 12.81 -19.07
CA LEU A 103 14.57 13.65 -17.89
C LEU A 103 14.22 15.07 -18.29
N SER A 104 13.33 15.71 -17.53
CA SER A 104 12.98 17.11 -17.74
C SER A 104 13.04 17.88 -16.43
N LEU A 105 13.40 19.17 -16.51
CA LEU A 105 13.29 20.09 -15.39
C LEU A 105 11.90 20.74 -15.44
N VAL A 106 11.09 20.50 -14.41
CA VAL A 106 9.80 21.17 -14.21
C VAL A 106 9.98 22.11 -13.02
N GLY A 107 10.18 23.40 -13.30
CA GLY A 107 10.72 24.35 -12.31
C GLY A 107 12.14 23.94 -11.89
N ASN A 108 12.44 23.96 -10.59
CA ASN A 108 13.73 23.51 -10.04
C ASN A 108 13.81 21.98 -9.83
N LYS A 109 12.79 21.20 -10.22
CA LYS A 109 12.69 19.76 -9.93
C LYS A 109 12.99 18.92 -11.17
N VAL A 110 13.83 17.89 -11.01
CA VAL A 110 14.08 16.88 -12.07
C VAL A 110 12.99 15.82 -12.01
N VAL A 111 12.23 15.69 -13.11
CA VAL A 111 11.19 14.69 -13.28
C VAL A 111 11.64 13.67 -14.31
N ALA A 112 11.64 12.40 -13.93
CA ALA A 112 11.88 11.30 -14.85
C ALA A 112 10.54 10.85 -15.44
N ASN A 113 10.42 10.97 -16.76
CA ASN A 113 9.19 10.73 -17.48
C ASN A 113 9.34 9.55 -18.44
N TYR A 114 8.43 8.60 -18.35
CA TYR A 114 8.39 7.39 -19.15
C TYR A 114 7.25 7.49 -20.17
N GLN A 115 7.44 8.31 -21.21
CA GLN A 115 6.48 8.52 -22.31
C GLN A 115 5.11 9.13 -21.90
N ALA A 116 5.02 9.75 -20.72
CA ALA A 116 3.91 10.64 -20.42
C ALA A 116 4.21 12.04 -20.96
N SER A 117 3.19 12.87 -21.09
CA SER A 117 3.28 14.29 -21.40
C SER A 117 2.69 15.06 -20.23
N THR A 118 3.25 16.22 -19.90
CA THR A 118 2.77 17.03 -18.78
C THR A 118 2.20 18.34 -19.30
N VAL A 119 0.94 18.64 -19.00
CA VAL A 119 0.28 19.91 -19.31
C VAL A 119 0.23 20.75 -18.01
N ASN A 120 0.84 21.92 -18.03
CA ASN A 120 0.95 22.80 -16.86
C ASN A 120 -0.11 23.90 -16.90
N ASN A 121 -0.30 24.57 -15.76
CA ASN A 121 -1.25 25.66 -15.58
C ASN A 121 -2.69 25.28 -15.97
N VAL A 122 -3.06 24.02 -15.79
CA VAL A 122 -4.41 23.56 -16.11
C VAL A 122 -5.38 24.09 -15.06
N THR A 123 -6.50 24.61 -15.54
CA THR A 123 -7.68 24.95 -14.76
C THR A 123 -8.65 23.77 -14.79
N THR A 124 -8.96 23.24 -13.62
CA THR A 124 -10.01 22.24 -13.41
C THR A 124 -11.17 22.90 -12.66
N THR A 125 -12.39 22.48 -12.98
CA THR A 125 -13.61 22.92 -12.27
C THR A 125 -14.31 21.68 -11.72
N GLN A 126 -14.61 21.67 -10.42
CA GLN A 126 -15.33 20.58 -9.78
C GLN A 126 -16.64 20.28 -10.51
N GLY A 127 -16.91 19.00 -10.76
CA GLY A 127 -18.10 18.54 -11.47
C GLY A 127 -18.05 18.72 -13.00
N SER A 128 -16.98 19.31 -13.54
CA SER A 128 -16.78 19.46 -14.99
C SER A 128 -15.82 18.42 -15.54
N THR A 129 -16.11 17.90 -16.73
CA THR A 129 -15.18 17.08 -17.53
C THR A 129 -14.23 17.92 -18.38
N SER A 130 -14.45 19.23 -18.48
CA SER A 130 -13.64 20.11 -19.32
C SER A 130 -12.51 20.74 -18.51
N VAL A 131 -11.29 20.66 -19.05
CA VAL A 131 -10.09 21.29 -18.51
C VAL A 131 -9.49 22.24 -19.54
N SER A 132 -8.90 23.33 -19.07
CA SER A 132 -8.29 24.34 -19.94
C SER A 132 -6.92 24.74 -19.43
N CYS A 133 -5.98 25.02 -20.32
CA CYS A 133 -4.73 25.68 -19.97
C CYS A 133 -4.68 27.08 -20.60
N PRO A 134 -4.29 28.13 -19.86
CA PRO A 134 -4.22 29.48 -20.38
C PRO A 134 -2.98 29.67 -21.27
N GLY A 135 -3.21 30.17 -22.49
CA GLY A 135 -2.22 30.78 -23.37
C GLY A 135 -1.62 29.84 -24.41
N LEU A 136 -1.83 30.09 -25.70
CA LEU A 136 -1.16 29.40 -26.83
C LEU A 136 0.29 29.88 -27.04
N GLY A 137 1.01 30.16 -25.95
CA GLY A 137 2.40 30.63 -26.00
C GLY A 137 3.38 29.51 -26.32
N LEU A 138 4.51 29.85 -26.95
CA LEU A 138 5.60 28.96 -27.39
C LEU A 138 6.32 28.19 -26.25
N VAL A 139 5.92 28.38 -24.99
CA VAL A 139 6.60 27.85 -23.78
C VAL A 139 5.68 27.13 -22.79
N SER A 140 4.36 27.10 -23.03
CA SER A 140 3.42 26.35 -22.20
C SER A 140 3.19 24.95 -22.80
N SER A 141 3.13 23.94 -21.96
CA SER A 141 2.74 22.60 -22.39
C SER A 141 1.24 22.55 -22.68
N HIS A 142 0.89 21.94 -23.82
CA HIS A 142 -0.47 21.94 -24.37
C HIS A 142 -1.03 20.54 -24.53
N PHE A 143 -2.34 20.46 -24.66
CA PHE A 143 -2.96 19.24 -25.18
C PHE A 143 -2.69 19.12 -26.68
N SER A 144 -2.76 17.91 -27.21
CA SER A 144 -2.57 17.60 -28.62
C SER A 144 -3.46 16.43 -29.02
N ASN A 145 -3.66 16.21 -30.31
CA ASN A 145 -4.44 15.05 -30.78
C ASN A 145 -3.85 13.70 -30.33
N ALA A 146 -2.55 13.65 -30.06
CA ALA A 146 -1.90 12.45 -29.51
C ALA A 146 -2.32 12.13 -28.06
N ASN A 147 -2.91 13.09 -27.35
CA ASN A 147 -3.40 12.89 -26.00
C ASN A 147 -4.76 12.19 -25.94
N VAL A 148 -5.53 12.17 -27.04
CA VAL A 148 -6.84 11.53 -27.07
C VAL A 148 -6.70 10.01 -26.82
N GLY A 149 -7.55 9.48 -25.95
CA GLY A 149 -7.51 8.09 -25.50
C GLY A 149 -6.46 7.78 -24.42
N GLN A 150 -5.53 8.71 -24.14
CA GLN A 150 -4.51 8.51 -23.11
C GLN A 150 -5.08 8.71 -21.71
N SER A 151 -4.52 8.00 -20.72
CA SER A 151 -4.88 8.18 -19.31
C SER A 151 -4.35 9.50 -18.79
N VAL A 152 -5.14 10.16 -17.93
CA VAL A 152 -4.84 11.46 -17.35
C VAL A 152 -4.87 11.39 -15.85
N VAL A 153 -3.88 12.03 -15.24
CA VAL A 153 -3.80 12.18 -13.79
C VAL A 153 -3.39 13.59 -13.42
N GLY A 154 -3.88 14.02 -12.27
CA GLY A 154 -3.60 15.33 -11.73
C GLY A 154 -4.39 15.53 -10.44
N THR A 155 -4.05 16.59 -9.71
CA THR A 155 -4.76 16.95 -8.49
C THR A 155 -6.23 17.22 -8.80
N GLY A 156 -7.14 16.48 -8.15
CA GLY A 156 -8.58 16.61 -8.40
C GLY A 156 -9.09 15.85 -9.63
N ILE A 157 -8.29 14.98 -10.27
CA ILE A 157 -8.73 14.13 -11.38
C ILE A 157 -8.97 12.71 -10.87
N PRO A 158 -10.17 12.12 -11.09
CA PRO A 158 -10.43 10.73 -10.72
C PRO A 158 -9.44 9.76 -11.37
N ALA A 159 -9.15 8.67 -10.67
CA ALA A 159 -8.30 7.61 -11.22
C ALA A 159 -9.00 6.90 -12.40
N GLY A 160 -8.23 6.54 -13.43
CA GLY A 160 -8.78 5.94 -14.66
C GLY A 160 -9.46 6.93 -15.61
N THR A 161 -9.28 8.23 -15.39
CA THR A 161 -9.72 9.26 -16.33
C THR A 161 -8.86 9.22 -17.60
N THR A 162 -9.49 9.43 -18.76
CA THR A 162 -8.83 9.50 -20.07
C THR A 162 -9.25 10.79 -20.78
N ILE A 163 -8.43 11.29 -21.73
CA ILE A 163 -8.87 12.35 -22.64
C ILE A 163 -9.80 11.76 -23.69
N GLN A 164 -11.00 12.31 -23.82
CA GLN A 164 -11.98 11.96 -24.85
C GLN A 164 -11.82 12.81 -26.11
N ASN A 165 -11.50 14.10 -25.94
CA ASN A 165 -11.31 15.02 -27.04
C ASN A 165 -10.42 16.19 -26.62
N VAL A 166 -9.81 16.87 -27.58
CA VAL A 166 -9.08 18.13 -27.40
C VAL A 166 -9.70 19.21 -28.29
N SER A 167 -9.70 20.46 -27.82
CA SER A 167 -10.31 21.58 -28.53
C SER A 167 -9.49 22.86 -28.39
N ASN A 168 -9.85 23.87 -29.20
CA ASN A 168 -9.14 25.14 -29.31
C ASN A 168 -7.67 24.96 -29.68
N CYS A 169 -7.45 24.26 -30.79
CA CYS A 169 -6.13 23.91 -31.30
C CYS A 169 -5.61 24.96 -32.29
N LEU A 170 -4.41 25.49 -32.03
CA LEU A 170 -3.65 26.31 -32.96
C LEU A 170 -2.31 25.62 -33.24
N LEU A 171 -2.01 25.33 -34.51
CA LEU A 171 -0.77 24.67 -34.94
C LEU A 171 -0.46 23.36 -34.18
N GLY A 172 -1.51 22.56 -33.88
CA GLY A 172 -1.38 21.28 -33.18
C GLY A 172 -1.32 21.36 -31.65
N SER A 173 -1.31 22.57 -31.08
CA SER A 173 -1.39 22.83 -29.63
C SER A 173 -2.81 23.24 -29.25
N CYS A 174 -3.45 22.47 -28.39
CA CYS A 174 -4.83 22.65 -27.96
C CYS A 174 -4.88 23.18 -26.53
N SER A 175 -5.68 24.22 -26.31
CA SER A 175 -5.80 24.87 -24.99
C SER A 175 -6.90 24.27 -24.11
N GLN A 176 -7.66 23.28 -24.61
CA GLN A 176 -8.74 22.63 -23.89
C GLN A 176 -8.76 21.13 -24.17
N ALA A 177 -9.22 20.36 -23.18
CA ALA A 177 -9.50 18.95 -23.32
C ALA A 177 -10.74 18.53 -22.53
N THR A 178 -11.45 17.53 -23.05
CA THR A 178 -12.59 16.89 -22.39
C THR A 178 -12.15 15.53 -21.86
N MET A 179 -12.35 15.31 -20.57
CA MET A 179 -12.02 14.09 -19.85
C MET A 179 -13.20 13.12 -19.80
N SER A 180 -12.93 11.83 -19.58
CA SER A 180 -13.95 10.79 -19.43
C SER A 180 -14.71 10.84 -18.10
N GLN A 181 -14.13 11.49 -17.08
CA GLN A 181 -14.73 11.67 -15.77
C GLN A 181 -14.58 13.12 -15.32
N ALA A 182 -15.53 13.60 -14.50
CA ALA A 182 -15.52 14.96 -14.00
C ALA A 182 -14.44 15.15 -12.93
N ALA A 183 -13.81 16.33 -12.90
CA ALA A 183 -12.88 16.69 -11.84
C ALA A 183 -13.60 16.73 -10.47
N THR A 184 -12.93 16.25 -9.42
CA THR A 184 -13.44 16.23 -8.04
C THR A 184 -13.14 17.52 -7.27
N SER A 185 -12.24 18.36 -7.77
CA SER A 185 -11.90 19.65 -7.18
C SER A 185 -11.60 20.72 -8.24
N SER A 186 -11.86 21.98 -7.88
CA SER A 186 -11.49 23.13 -8.69
C SER A 186 -10.06 23.58 -8.37
N ASN A 187 -9.20 23.72 -9.39
CA ASN A 187 -7.83 24.21 -9.25
C ASN A 187 -7.51 25.13 -10.42
N GLY A 188 -6.94 26.31 -10.18
CA GLY A 188 -6.58 27.27 -11.23
C GLY A 188 -5.16 27.12 -11.79
N ASN A 189 -4.33 26.27 -11.18
CA ASN A 189 -2.94 26.08 -11.56
C ASN A 189 -2.45 24.66 -11.20
N THR A 190 -3.03 23.66 -11.84
CA THR A 190 -2.62 22.25 -11.65
C THR A 190 -1.80 21.74 -12.83
N THR A 191 -0.94 20.74 -12.57
CA THR A 191 -0.24 20.01 -13.63
C THR A 191 -0.98 18.69 -13.87
N LEU A 192 -1.34 18.44 -15.13
CA LEU A 192 -1.85 17.16 -15.58
C LEU A 192 -0.74 16.35 -16.24
N THR A 193 -0.65 15.07 -15.91
CA THR A 193 0.23 14.10 -16.57
C THR A 193 -0.63 13.16 -17.41
N ILE A 194 -0.31 13.03 -18.70
CA ILE A 194 -1.09 12.33 -19.71
C ILE A 194 -0.23 11.28 -20.39
N GLY A 195 -0.65 10.01 -20.41
CA GLY A 195 0.05 8.95 -21.14
C GLY A 195 -0.39 7.55 -20.74
N ALA A 196 0.42 6.55 -21.10
CA ALA A 196 0.25 5.18 -20.65
C ALA A 196 0.60 5.08 -19.15
N LEU A 197 -0.42 5.14 -18.31
CA LEU A 197 -0.31 5.11 -16.86
C LEU A 197 -0.96 3.85 -16.31
N THR A 198 -0.30 3.22 -15.35
CA THR A 198 -0.83 2.07 -14.61
C THR A 198 -1.41 2.57 -13.30
N ASN A 199 -2.67 2.22 -13.05
CA ASN A 199 -3.33 2.52 -11.80
C ASN A 199 -3.16 1.34 -10.82
N VAL A 200 -2.48 1.59 -9.70
CA VAL A 200 -2.33 0.63 -8.62
C VAL A 200 -3.12 1.10 -7.41
N VAL A 201 -4.16 0.37 -7.05
CA VAL A 201 -5.03 0.68 -5.91
C VAL A 201 -4.80 -0.35 -4.82
N TYR A 202 -4.44 0.10 -3.63
CA TYR A 202 -4.43 -0.69 -2.42
C TYR A 202 -5.70 -0.40 -1.64
N SER A 203 -6.47 -1.42 -1.28
CA SER A 203 -7.71 -1.25 -0.50
C SER A 203 -7.83 -2.32 0.58
N VAL A 204 -8.34 -1.93 1.74
CA VAL A 204 -8.73 -2.87 2.80
C VAL A 204 -10.15 -3.37 2.51
N VAL A 205 -10.31 -4.68 2.32
CA VAL A 205 -11.60 -5.34 2.07
C VAL A 205 -11.70 -6.58 2.93
N ASN A 206 -12.71 -6.69 3.79
CA ASN A 206 -12.93 -7.85 4.67
C ASN A 206 -11.67 -8.26 5.46
N GLN A 207 -10.98 -7.29 6.08
CA GLN A 207 -9.71 -7.49 6.80
C GLN A 207 -8.58 -8.08 5.92
N SER A 208 -8.65 -7.92 4.61
CA SER A 208 -7.59 -8.29 3.66
C SER A 208 -7.13 -7.04 2.93
N ILE A 209 -5.81 -6.90 2.74
CA ILE A 209 -5.28 -5.84 1.89
C ILE A 209 -5.16 -6.40 0.48
N GLN A 210 -5.94 -5.81 -0.42
CA GLN A 210 -5.91 -6.11 -1.84
C GLN A 210 -5.11 -5.05 -2.57
N ARG A 211 -4.30 -5.49 -3.53
CA ARG A 211 -3.69 -4.62 -4.54
C ARG A 211 -4.33 -4.92 -5.88
N ARG A 212 -4.93 -3.90 -6.48
CA ARG A 212 -5.48 -3.95 -7.82
C ARG A 212 -4.55 -3.22 -8.77
N GLU A 213 -4.06 -3.91 -9.80
CA GLU A 213 -3.26 -3.32 -10.87
C GLU A 213 -3.94 -3.63 -12.20
N ASN A 214 -4.33 -2.59 -12.96
CA ASN A 214 -4.98 -2.72 -14.27
C ASN A 214 -6.18 -3.70 -14.27
N GLY A 215 -6.97 -3.71 -13.19
CA GLY A 215 -8.13 -4.59 -13.03
C GLY A 215 -7.82 -5.98 -12.43
N GLY A 216 -6.57 -6.42 -12.45
CA GLY A 216 -6.13 -7.64 -11.78
C GLY A 216 -6.05 -7.46 -10.27
N ILE A 217 -6.73 -8.30 -9.49
CA ILE A 217 -6.76 -8.22 -8.03
C ILE A 217 -5.78 -9.24 -7.45
N THR A 218 -4.89 -8.79 -6.58
CA THR A 218 -3.96 -9.65 -5.81
C THR A 218 -4.18 -9.41 -4.32
N ASN A 219 -4.44 -10.48 -3.56
CA ASN A 219 -4.45 -10.40 -2.10
C ASN A 219 -3.00 -10.37 -1.60
N ILE A 220 -2.59 -9.28 -0.96
CA ILE A 220 -1.21 -9.11 -0.47
C ILE A 220 -1.06 -9.58 0.98
N ALA A 221 -2.11 -9.41 1.78
CA ALA A 221 -2.13 -9.84 3.17
C ALA A 221 -3.55 -10.12 3.64
N ALA A 222 -3.68 -10.96 4.67
CA ALA A 222 -4.94 -11.28 5.33
C ALA A 222 -4.86 -10.90 6.82
N SER A 223 -6.00 -10.62 7.45
CA SER A 223 -6.10 -10.16 8.85
C SER A 223 -5.55 -8.74 9.10
N ALA A 224 -5.49 -7.90 8.06
CA ALA A 224 -5.09 -6.50 8.15
C ALA A 224 -6.32 -5.61 8.27
N ASP A 225 -6.37 -4.73 9.27
CA ASP A 225 -7.56 -3.91 9.53
C ASP A 225 -7.42 -2.48 8.98
N ASN A 226 -6.19 -1.95 8.92
CA ASN A 226 -5.92 -0.60 8.45
C ASN A 226 -4.63 -0.49 7.64
N LEU A 227 -4.65 0.33 6.60
CA LEU A 227 -3.54 0.59 5.68
C LEU A 227 -2.85 1.96 5.90
N ILE A 228 -3.58 2.91 6.50
CA ILE A 228 -3.16 4.31 6.70
C ILE A 228 -3.50 4.71 8.15
N PRO A 229 -2.65 5.51 8.85
CA PRO A 229 -2.93 5.92 10.22
C PRO A 229 -4.16 6.83 10.30
N VAL A 230 -5.00 6.61 11.32
CA VAL A 230 -6.21 7.41 11.63
C VAL A 230 -5.89 8.90 11.85
N THR A 231 -4.63 9.22 12.20
CA THR A 231 -4.16 10.58 12.47
C THR A 231 -3.38 11.23 11.33
N SER A 232 -3.34 10.64 10.12
CA SER A 232 -2.69 11.30 9.00
C SER A 232 -3.40 12.62 8.66
N ASP A 233 -2.61 13.69 8.69
CA ASP A 233 -2.93 15.02 8.19
C ASP A 233 -3.50 14.89 6.78
N ILE A 234 -4.78 15.24 6.63
CA ILE A 234 -5.59 14.99 5.43
C ILE A 234 -5.41 16.11 4.40
N GLU A 235 -4.27 16.80 4.40
CA GLU A 235 -3.98 17.69 3.29
C GLU A 235 -3.64 16.83 2.07
N LEU A 236 -4.66 16.64 1.22
CA LEU A 236 -4.63 16.14 -0.17
C LEU A 236 -3.61 16.88 -1.08
N LEU A 237 -2.64 17.60 -0.52
CA LEU A 237 -1.77 18.56 -1.19
C LEU A 237 -0.31 18.07 -1.30
N ASN A 238 0.14 17.12 -0.48
CA ASN A 238 1.54 16.71 -0.49
C ASN A 238 1.81 15.52 -1.42
N THR A 239 1.90 15.84 -2.70
CA THR A 239 2.39 14.97 -3.80
C THR A 239 3.89 14.57 -3.69
N GLU A 240 4.49 14.64 -2.49
CA GLU A 240 5.94 14.46 -2.29
C GLU A 240 6.28 13.21 -1.47
N PHE A 241 5.40 12.80 -0.55
CA PHE A 241 5.61 11.63 0.29
C PHE A 241 4.28 11.01 0.72
N THR A 242 4.32 9.73 1.08
CA THR A 242 3.22 8.99 1.66
C THR A 242 3.68 8.40 2.98
N GLN A 243 2.98 8.73 4.05
CA GLN A 243 3.11 8.05 5.32
C GLN A 243 2.08 6.92 5.38
N SER A 244 2.55 5.70 5.65
CA SER A 244 1.71 4.51 5.72
C SER A 244 1.91 3.86 7.08
N THR A 245 0.82 3.35 7.62
CA THR A 245 0.82 2.67 8.91
C THR A 245 -0.09 1.49 8.78
N VAL A 246 0.46 0.32 9.03
CA VAL A 246 -0.29 -0.92 8.92
C VAL A 246 -0.40 -1.53 10.29
N THR A 247 -1.63 -1.80 10.72
CA THR A 247 -1.95 -2.42 12.00
C THR A 247 -2.71 -3.72 11.77
N PHE A 248 -2.37 -4.74 12.55
CA PHE A 248 -3.01 -6.05 12.50
C PHE A 248 -3.62 -6.37 13.84
N LEU A 249 -4.68 -7.17 13.83
CA LEU A 249 -5.07 -7.88 15.05
C LEU A 249 -4.33 -9.22 15.06
N PRO A 250 -3.49 -9.52 16.06
CA PRO A 250 -2.88 -10.82 16.16
C PRO A 250 -3.96 -11.91 16.22
N ARG A 251 -3.80 -13.00 15.47
CA ARG A 251 -4.79 -14.10 15.43
C ARG A 251 -5.05 -14.78 16.78
N PHE A 252 -4.14 -14.60 17.74
CA PHE A 252 -4.26 -15.11 19.10
C PHE A 252 -4.89 -14.10 20.08
N ALA A 253 -5.12 -12.85 19.67
CA ALA A 253 -5.73 -11.86 20.54
C ALA A 253 -7.20 -12.27 20.80
N ARG A 254 -7.46 -12.78 22.00
CA ARG A 254 -8.80 -13.15 22.47
C ARG A 254 -9.06 -12.43 23.78
N GLY A 255 -10.06 -11.56 23.80
CA GLY A 255 -10.39 -10.75 24.95
C GLY A 255 -11.40 -9.67 24.62
N GLY A 256 -11.65 -8.78 25.58
CA GLY A 256 -12.47 -7.59 25.35
C GLY A 256 -11.82 -6.61 24.36
N GLN A 257 -12.61 -5.67 23.84
CA GLN A 257 -12.15 -4.70 22.81
C GLN A 257 -10.93 -3.88 23.26
N SER A 258 -10.78 -3.55 24.55
CA SER A 258 -9.60 -2.85 25.06
C SER A 258 -8.31 -3.67 24.91
N PHE A 259 -8.38 -4.97 25.18
CA PHE A 259 -7.26 -5.89 24.99
C PHE A 259 -6.90 -6.01 23.51
N LEU A 260 -7.90 -6.20 22.65
CA LEU A 260 -7.70 -6.25 21.20
C LEU A 260 -7.06 -4.96 20.66
N ASN A 261 -7.45 -3.79 21.17
CA ASN A 261 -6.86 -2.51 20.77
C ASN A 261 -5.40 -2.36 21.21
N ASN A 262 -5.05 -2.83 22.40
CA ASN A 262 -3.67 -2.81 22.89
C ASN A 262 -2.77 -3.77 22.09
N GLU A 263 -3.27 -4.97 21.78
CA GLU A 263 -2.58 -5.94 20.93
C GLU A 263 -2.39 -5.42 19.49
N ARG A 264 -3.37 -4.67 18.96
CA ARG A 264 -3.21 -3.96 17.68
C ARG A 264 -2.09 -2.92 17.75
N ALA A 265 -2.09 -2.09 18.79
CA ALA A 265 -1.08 -1.04 18.96
C ALA A 265 0.34 -1.64 18.99
N GLY A 266 0.52 -2.78 19.67
CA GLY A 266 1.78 -3.50 19.75
C GLY A 266 2.29 -4.09 18.43
N THR A 267 1.45 -4.16 17.38
CA THR A 267 1.84 -4.69 16.05
C THR A 267 1.85 -3.64 14.95
N THR A 268 1.88 -2.36 15.33
CA THR A 268 1.88 -1.24 14.39
C THR A 268 3.26 -1.09 13.72
N ILE A 269 3.29 -1.11 12.38
CA ILE A 269 4.49 -0.70 11.64
C ILE A 269 4.23 0.62 10.93
N PHE A 270 5.18 1.54 11.06
CA PHE A 270 5.19 2.84 10.40
C PHE A 270 6.20 2.84 9.26
N SER A 271 5.82 3.43 8.13
CA SER A 271 6.73 3.69 7.02
C SER A 271 6.43 5.05 6.42
N LEU A 272 7.48 5.83 6.20
CA LEU A 272 7.42 7.05 5.43
C LEU A 272 8.17 6.82 4.12
N THR A 273 7.47 7.01 3.00
CA THR A 273 8.04 6.80 1.68
C THR A 273 7.89 8.04 0.81
N TYR A 274 8.99 8.49 0.22
CA TYR A 274 9.01 9.60 -0.73
C TYR A 274 8.78 9.13 -2.16
N LEU A 275 8.10 9.95 -2.96
CA LEU A 275 8.00 9.76 -4.40
C LEU A 275 9.38 10.03 -5.02
N ARG A 276 10.00 9.04 -5.68
CA ARG A 276 11.32 9.24 -6.31
C ARG A 276 11.24 9.85 -7.70
N ASN A 277 10.12 9.67 -8.41
CA ASN A 277 9.93 10.22 -9.75
C ASN A 277 9.68 11.73 -9.78
N ARG A 278 9.40 12.35 -8.62
CA ARG A 278 9.37 13.81 -8.43
C ARG A 278 10.54 14.17 -7.50
N ARG A 279 11.77 14.26 -8.03
CA ARG A 279 12.94 14.58 -7.20
C ARG A 279 12.83 16.03 -6.68
N ARG A 280 13.05 16.21 -5.37
CA ARG A 280 13.30 17.52 -4.78
C ARG A 280 14.51 18.15 -5.45
N GLY A 281 14.30 19.29 -6.09
CA GLY A 281 15.35 20.29 -6.22
C GLY A 281 15.09 21.28 -5.10
N ASP A 282 15.87 21.15 -4.03
CA ASP A 282 15.91 22.14 -2.96
C ASP A 282 17.10 23.06 -3.28
N GLY A 283 16.84 24.37 -3.24
CA GLY A 283 17.76 25.45 -3.60
C GLY A 283 16.98 26.61 -4.20
#